data_AF-A0A6P1VVJ5-F1
#
_entry.id   AF-A0A6P1VVJ5-F1
#
_cell.length_a   1.000
_cell.length_b   1.000
_cell.length_c   1.000
_cell.angle_alpha   90.00
_cell.angle_beta   90.00
_cell.angle_gamma   90.00
#
_symmetry.space_group_name_H-M   'P 1'
#
loop_
_entity.id
_entity.type
_entity.pdbx_description
1 polymer ?
#
loop_
_entity_poly.entity_id
_entity_poly.type
_entity_poly.pdbx_seq_one_letter_code
_entity_poly.pdbx_strand_id
1 'polypeptide(L)'
;MNRLAYFVALTFLILSLSSCRSTYLLKENFSGDAIGSLPLHYIPGDPAGDSVSYTSVIHPRLGIQASSVTSGGKSLVFSEAPITGETAFNQWLAFKGTVSDYAQPIWFYWTAKQRNSQGQLMIDIQGVQGLWVARLRILPDGQLVRTINLGTGTREVLGHFNPTQTHTIIISLRPAARTYNITVFGTREGTASNRLNVPVLTEPSPGRPVLDFEKPAIYLRYENESFNANPAYIFESVYITRKQPD
;
A
#
# COMPACT_ATOMS: atom_id res chain seq x y z
N MET A 1 11.47 49.54 25.05
CA MET A 1 10.37 49.04 24.20
C MET A 1 10.78 47.95 23.21
N ASN A 2 12.04 47.85 22.75
CA ASN A 2 12.41 46.91 21.68
C ASN A 2 12.44 45.42 22.09
N ARG A 3 12.68 45.07 23.37
CA ARG A 3 12.78 43.66 23.81
C ARG A 3 11.46 42.88 23.72
N LEU A 4 10.32 43.55 23.88
CA LEU A 4 9.00 42.93 23.78
C LEU A 4 8.64 42.58 22.33
N ALA A 5 9.00 43.45 21.38
CA ALA A 5 8.79 43.21 19.95
C ALA A 5 9.60 42.01 19.42
N TYR A 6 10.84 41.84 19.89
CA TYR A 6 11.65 40.65 19.55
C TYR A 6 11.07 39.35 20.09
N PHE A 7 10.53 39.36 21.32
CA PHE A 7 9.88 38.18 21.89
C PHE A 7 8.63 37.78 21.11
N VAL A 8 7.75 38.73 20.78
CA VAL A 8 6.54 38.46 20.00
C VAL A 8 6.88 37.95 18.59
N ALA A 9 7.86 38.55 17.92
CA ALA A 9 8.31 38.11 16.61
C ALA A 9 8.91 36.69 16.65
N LEU A 10 9.70 36.36 17.68
CA LEU A 10 10.28 35.03 17.86
C LEU A 10 9.19 33.98 18.15
N THR A 11 8.18 34.30 18.96
CA THR A 11 7.04 33.40 19.22
C THR A 11 6.21 33.18 17.95
N PHE A 12 5.96 34.22 17.16
CA PHE A 12 5.23 34.10 15.89
C PHE A 12 6.00 33.25 14.87
N LEU A 13 7.33 33.39 14.82
CA LEU A 13 8.20 32.60 13.96
C LEU A 13 8.19 31.12 14.36
N ILE A 14 8.31 30.81 15.66
CA ILE A 14 8.26 29.43 16.18
C ILE A 14 6.89 28.78 15.92
N LEU A 15 5.80 29.54 16.06
CA LEU A 15 4.44 29.06 15.77
C LEU A 15 4.21 28.81 14.27
N SER A 16 4.80 29.62 13.39
CA SER A 16 4.70 29.43 11.93
C SER A 16 5.52 28.24 11.40
N LEU A 17 6.60 27.85 12.09
CA LEU A 17 7.39 26.66 11.73
C LEU A 17 6.74 25.35 12.20
N SER A 18 5.81 25.43 13.16
CA SER A 18 5.11 24.26 13.73
C SER A 18 3.97 23.71 12.85
N SER A 19 3.61 24.39 11.75
CA SER A 19 2.45 24.02 10.93
C SER A 19 2.77 23.17 9.69
N CYS A 20 4.04 22.80 9.45
CA CYS A 20 4.38 21.79 8.46
C CYS A 20 4.03 20.39 8.98
N ARG A 21 2.73 20.08 9.10
CA ARG A 21 2.28 18.71 9.30
C ARG A 21 2.41 17.98 7.97
N SER A 22 3.19 16.90 7.95
CA SER A 22 3.25 16.01 6.80
C SER A 22 1.85 15.56 6.40
N THR A 23 1.57 15.63 5.09
CA THR A 23 0.35 15.06 4.53
C THR A 23 0.47 13.55 4.36
N TYR A 24 1.70 13.01 4.38
CA TYR A 24 1.95 11.58 4.32
C TYR A 24 1.57 10.92 5.64
N LEU A 25 0.93 9.78 5.51
CA LEU A 25 0.64 8.83 6.59
C LEU A 25 1.57 7.62 6.49
N LEU A 26 2.02 7.27 5.28
CA LEU A 26 3.07 6.29 5.01
C LEU A 26 3.91 6.82 3.85
N LYS A 27 5.22 6.71 3.97
CA LYS A 27 6.14 6.97 2.86
C LYS A 27 7.23 5.90 2.80
N GLU A 28 7.04 4.91 1.94
CA GLU A 28 8.01 3.84 1.73
C GLU A 28 8.57 3.86 0.30
N ASN A 29 9.89 3.98 0.19
CA ASN A 29 10.65 3.93 -1.07
C ASN A 29 11.93 3.09 -0.95
N PHE A 30 12.06 2.37 0.15
CA PHE A 30 13.13 1.44 0.51
C PHE A 30 14.54 2.03 0.53
N SER A 31 14.66 3.36 0.53
CA SER A 31 15.95 4.04 0.41
C SER A 31 16.86 3.79 1.61
N GLY A 32 16.26 3.63 2.80
CA GLY A 32 16.94 3.32 4.06
C GLY A 32 17.39 1.87 4.21
N ASP A 33 16.87 0.94 3.40
CA ASP A 33 17.15 -0.49 3.53
C ASP A 33 18.47 -0.92 2.88
N ALA A 34 19.09 -2.00 3.35
CA ALA A 34 20.26 -2.57 2.70
C ALA A 34 19.86 -3.53 1.58
N ILE A 35 20.58 -3.55 0.45
CA ILE A 35 20.34 -4.56 -0.58
C ILE A 35 20.63 -5.95 0.00
N GLY A 36 19.73 -6.90 -0.25
CA GLY A 36 19.77 -8.27 0.29
C GLY A 36 19.19 -8.42 1.69
N SER A 37 18.78 -7.33 2.36
CA SER A 37 18.10 -7.41 3.65
C SER A 37 16.59 -7.60 3.52
N LEU A 38 15.95 -7.90 4.65
CA LEU A 38 14.50 -7.72 4.81
C LEU A 38 14.17 -6.21 4.89
N PRO A 39 12.93 -5.79 4.56
CA PRO A 39 12.50 -4.40 4.74
C PRO A 39 12.47 -4.04 6.23
N LEU A 40 12.84 -2.80 6.57
CA LEU A 40 12.74 -2.30 7.94
C LEU A 40 11.29 -2.30 8.40
N HIS A 41 11.05 -2.78 9.63
CA HIS A 41 9.71 -2.71 10.22
C HIS A 41 9.25 -1.29 10.51
N TYR A 42 10.18 -0.43 10.96
CA TYR A 42 9.92 0.96 11.30
C TYR A 42 10.62 1.85 10.28
N ILE A 43 9.85 2.69 9.60
CA ILE A 43 10.38 3.54 8.54
C ILE A 43 10.92 4.81 9.21
N PRO A 44 12.23 5.11 9.09
CA PRO A 44 12.79 6.30 9.70
C PRO A 44 12.36 7.55 8.92
N GLY A 45 11.92 8.58 9.64
CA GLY A 45 11.65 9.90 9.06
C GLY A 45 10.25 10.43 9.37
N ASP A 46 9.74 11.25 8.46
CA ASP A 46 8.44 11.89 8.54
C ASP A 46 7.52 11.25 7.47
N PRO A 47 6.38 10.63 7.84
CA PRO A 47 5.74 10.65 9.16
C PRO A 47 6.34 9.66 10.15
N ALA A 48 6.48 10.07 11.41
CA ALA A 48 6.95 9.16 12.46
C ALA A 48 5.86 8.12 12.81
N GLY A 49 6.23 6.84 12.80
CA GLY A 49 5.37 5.74 13.26
C GLY A 49 4.60 5.00 12.16
N ASP A 50 4.91 5.28 10.90
CA ASP A 50 4.57 4.40 9.80
C ASP A 50 5.48 3.16 9.79
N SER A 51 5.00 2.09 9.14
CA SER A 51 5.64 0.78 9.29
C SER A 51 5.35 -0.20 8.17
N VAL A 52 6.28 -1.13 7.99
CA VAL A 52 6.09 -2.37 7.26
C VAL A 52 5.95 -3.50 8.28
N SER A 53 4.87 -4.26 8.20
CA SER A 53 4.53 -5.30 9.17
C SER A 53 4.38 -6.64 8.46
N TYR A 54 5.08 -7.64 8.98
CA TYR A 54 5.09 -9.01 8.48
C TYR A 54 5.53 -9.94 9.60
N THR A 55 5.32 -11.25 9.43
CA THR A 55 5.81 -12.26 10.37
C THR A 55 7.04 -12.96 9.84
N SER A 56 7.77 -13.68 10.70
CA SER A 56 8.95 -14.45 10.29
C SER A 56 8.64 -15.55 9.28
N VAL A 57 7.39 -16.01 9.22
CA VAL A 57 6.94 -17.05 8.27
C VAL A 57 7.13 -16.61 6.82
N ILE A 58 6.99 -15.32 6.51
CA ILE A 58 7.14 -14.83 5.13
C ILE A 58 8.53 -14.29 4.81
N HIS A 59 9.52 -14.41 5.71
CA HIS A 59 10.90 -13.98 5.42
C HIS A 59 11.46 -14.52 4.09
N PRO A 60 11.26 -15.81 3.71
CA PRO A 60 11.75 -16.32 2.42
C PRO A 60 11.19 -15.60 1.20
N ARG A 61 10.08 -14.86 1.36
CA ARG A 61 9.42 -14.11 0.29
C ARG A 61 9.91 -12.69 0.15
N LEU A 62 10.62 -12.17 1.14
CA LEU A 62 10.94 -10.75 1.23
C LEU A 62 12.42 -10.53 0.97
N GLY A 63 12.73 -9.49 0.20
CA GLY A 63 14.12 -9.08 0.00
C GLY A 63 14.23 -7.74 -0.69
N ILE A 64 15.18 -6.94 -0.27
CA ILE A 64 15.48 -5.65 -0.88
C ILE A 64 16.46 -5.85 -2.03
N GLN A 65 16.17 -5.27 -3.18
CA GLN A 65 17.05 -5.32 -4.35
C GLN A 65 17.25 -3.92 -4.95
N ALA A 66 18.24 -3.78 -5.82
CA ALA A 66 18.36 -2.58 -6.65
C ALA A 66 17.09 -2.41 -7.50
N SER A 67 16.55 -1.19 -7.53
CA SER A 67 15.42 -0.85 -8.38
C SER A 67 15.80 -1.04 -9.84
N SER A 68 14.85 -1.57 -10.60
CA SER A 68 14.97 -1.70 -12.05
C SER A 68 14.34 -0.55 -12.82
N VAL A 69 13.67 0.35 -12.11
CA VAL A 69 12.89 1.46 -12.67
C VAL A 69 13.57 2.79 -12.38
N THR A 70 14.05 2.97 -11.14
CA THR A 70 14.72 4.18 -10.69
C THR A 70 16.20 3.91 -10.54
N SER A 71 17.04 4.57 -11.34
CA SER A 71 18.50 4.44 -11.21
C SER A 71 18.97 4.83 -9.82
N GLY A 72 19.77 3.98 -9.17
CA GLY A 72 20.22 4.16 -7.79
C GLY A 72 19.14 3.94 -6.73
N GLY A 73 17.89 3.66 -7.13
CA GLY A 73 16.80 3.33 -6.23
C GLY A 73 16.87 1.90 -5.69
N LYS A 74 16.02 1.61 -4.72
CA LYS A 74 15.84 0.27 -4.15
C LYS A 74 14.37 -0.13 -4.28
N SER A 75 14.11 -1.43 -4.23
CA SER A 75 12.77 -1.99 -4.36
C SER A 75 12.60 -3.17 -3.43
N LEU A 76 11.38 -3.39 -2.94
CA LEU A 76 11.03 -4.60 -2.18
C LEU A 76 10.52 -5.67 -3.12
N VAL A 77 11.16 -6.82 -3.08
CA VAL A 77 10.69 -8.06 -3.70
C VAL A 77 9.76 -8.75 -2.73
N PHE A 78 8.54 -9.05 -3.17
CA PHE A 78 7.65 -9.99 -2.52
C PHE A 78 7.44 -11.19 -3.46
N SER A 79 8.16 -12.27 -3.21
CA SER A 79 8.16 -13.46 -4.07
C SER A 79 7.12 -14.50 -3.68
N GLU A 80 6.86 -15.41 -4.60
CA GLU A 80 6.00 -16.57 -4.41
C GLU A 80 6.77 -17.76 -3.81
N ALA A 81 7.93 -17.55 -3.19
CA ALA A 81 8.75 -18.62 -2.61
C ALA A 81 7.93 -19.47 -1.62
N PRO A 82 8.14 -20.80 -1.56
CA PRO A 82 7.41 -21.65 -0.61
C PRO A 82 7.76 -21.26 0.84
N ILE A 83 6.77 -21.31 1.72
CA ILE A 83 6.92 -21.00 3.14
C ILE A 83 6.42 -22.17 4.00
N THR A 84 6.95 -22.31 5.22
CA THR A 84 6.56 -23.37 6.16
C THR A 84 5.92 -22.77 7.41
N GLY A 85 4.97 -23.49 8.01
CA GLY A 85 4.24 -23.01 9.20
C GLY A 85 3.21 -21.91 8.88
N GLU A 86 2.75 -21.87 7.64
CA GLU A 86 1.81 -20.87 7.18
C GLU A 86 0.38 -21.14 7.65
N THR A 87 -0.33 -20.05 7.88
CA THR A 87 -1.76 -20.00 8.20
C THR A 87 -2.37 -18.84 7.45
N ALA A 88 -3.70 -18.80 7.36
CA ALA A 88 -4.40 -17.64 6.77
C ALA A 88 -4.07 -16.29 7.46
N PHE A 89 -3.49 -16.33 8.66
CA PHE A 89 -3.27 -15.18 9.54
C PHE A 89 -1.84 -14.61 9.49
N ASN A 90 -0.83 -15.43 9.17
CA ASN A 90 0.59 -15.05 9.30
C ASN A 90 1.30 -14.80 7.95
N GLN A 91 0.58 -14.93 6.83
CA GLN A 91 1.11 -14.78 5.46
C GLN A 91 1.10 -13.33 4.93
N TRP A 92 0.69 -12.35 5.75
CA TRP A 92 0.44 -10.99 5.29
C TRP A 92 1.70 -10.12 5.35
N LEU A 93 2.02 -9.46 4.24
CA LEU A 93 2.82 -8.25 4.19
C LEU A 93 1.88 -7.05 4.32
N ALA A 94 2.17 -6.12 5.22
CA ALA A 94 1.32 -4.97 5.45
C ALA A 94 2.14 -3.67 5.45
N PHE A 95 1.69 -2.68 4.71
CA PHE A 95 2.17 -1.31 4.79
C PHE A 95 1.16 -0.49 5.56
N LYS A 96 1.55 0.05 6.72
CA LYS A 96 0.64 0.71 7.66
C LYS A 96 1.06 2.16 7.84
N GLY A 97 0.14 3.08 7.57
CA GLY A 97 0.35 4.48 7.85
C GLY A 97 0.14 4.83 9.32
N THR A 98 0.44 6.07 9.69
CA THR A 98 0.12 6.63 10.99
C THR A 98 -1.38 6.85 11.16
N VAL A 99 -1.82 6.97 12.42
CA VAL A 99 -3.21 7.34 12.74
C VAL A 99 -3.56 8.66 12.06
N SER A 100 -4.78 8.75 11.54
CA SER A 100 -5.21 9.91 10.75
C SER A 100 -6.51 10.52 11.22
N ASP A 101 -6.68 11.83 11.01
CA ASP A 101 -8.00 12.46 10.99
C ASP A 101 -8.81 11.88 9.81
N TYR A 102 -10.07 11.57 10.09
CA TYR A 102 -11.01 10.81 9.27
C TYR A 102 -11.92 11.71 8.42
N ALA A 103 -11.83 13.03 8.57
CA ALA A 103 -12.62 14.00 7.82
C ALA A 103 -12.14 14.20 6.38
N GLN A 104 -10.86 13.93 6.10
CA GLN A 104 -10.24 14.20 4.81
C GLN A 104 -10.15 12.94 3.92
N PRO A 105 -10.14 13.10 2.59
CA PRO A 105 -9.83 12.00 1.69
C PRO A 105 -8.45 11.39 2.00
N ILE A 106 -8.36 10.06 1.86
CA ILE A 106 -7.10 9.32 2.03
C ILE A 106 -6.75 8.67 0.69
N TRP A 107 -5.53 8.87 0.25
CA TRP A 107 -4.99 8.32 -0.98
C TRP A 107 -4.03 7.19 -0.66
N PHE A 108 -4.27 6.03 -1.26
CA PHE A 108 -3.39 4.88 -1.25
C PHE A 108 -2.82 4.75 -2.65
N TYR A 109 -1.51 4.73 -2.79
CA TYR A 109 -0.92 4.43 -4.09
C TYR A 109 0.41 3.74 -3.97
N TRP A 110 0.67 2.88 -4.93
CA TRP A 110 1.94 2.17 -5.04
C TRP A 110 2.30 1.97 -6.50
N THR A 111 3.60 1.95 -6.73
CA THR A 111 4.20 1.67 -8.03
C THR A 111 4.93 0.36 -7.91
N ALA A 112 4.67 -0.55 -8.85
CA ALA A 112 5.19 -1.90 -8.80
C ALA A 112 5.30 -2.52 -10.19
N LYS A 113 5.92 -3.69 -10.26
CA LYS A 113 5.95 -4.53 -11.45
C LYS A 113 5.89 -6.00 -11.06
N GLN A 114 5.43 -6.84 -11.97
CA GLN A 114 5.55 -8.29 -11.82
C GLN A 114 6.89 -8.77 -12.40
N ARG A 115 7.49 -9.80 -11.79
CA ARG A 115 8.61 -10.55 -12.37
C ARG A 115 8.11 -11.97 -12.50
N ASN A 116 7.50 -12.26 -13.63
CA ASN A 116 6.67 -13.46 -13.81
C ASN A 116 5.52 -13.52 -12.78
N SER A 117 4.57 -14.40 -13.00
CA SER A 117 3.55 -14.70 -11.99
C SER A 117 3.02 -16.10 -12.23
N GLN A 118 2.83 -16.85 -11.17
CA GLN A 118 2.22 -18.18 -11.22
C GLN A 118 1.04 -18.27 -10.24
N GLY A 119 1.19 -17.59 -9.10
CA GLY A 119 0.20 -17.41 -8.07
C GLY A 119 -0.64 -16.15 -8.23
N GLN A 120 -1.72 -16.11 -7.47
CA GLN A 120 -2.60 -14.96 -7.40
C GLN A 120 -2.21 -14.09 -6.21
N LEU A 121 -1.93 -12.82 -6.46
CA LEU A 121 -1.67 -11.84 -5.39
C LEU A 121 -3.00 -11.22 -4.94
N MET A 122 -3.38 -11.43 -3.69
CA MET A 122 -4.47 -10.72 -3.03
C MET A 122 -3.93 -9.42 -2.41
N ILE A 123 -4.65 -8.32 -2.63
CA ILE A 123 -4.36 -7.02 -2.05
C ILE A 123 -5.63 -6.49 -1.38
N ASP A 124 -5.54 -6.22 -0.08
CA ASP A 124 -6.62 -5.66 0.69
C ASP A 124 -6.27 -4.27 1.17
N ILE A 125 -7.18 -3.35 0.90
CA ILE A 125 -7.03 -1.95 1.28
C ILE A 125 -7.93 -1.71 2.47
N GLN A 126 -7.29 -1.38 3.59
CA GLN A 126 -7.96 -1.01 4.81
C GLN A 126 -7.90 0.50 4.98
N GLY A 127 -9.08 1.08 5.10
CA GLY A 127 -9.25 2.47 5.47
C GLY A 127 -9.17 2.63 6.98
N VAL A 128 -9.81 3.68 7.44
CA VAL A 128 -9.90 4.04 8.86
C VAL A 128 -11.13 3.40 9.51
N GLN A 129 -11.12 3.27 10.84
CA GLN A 129 -12.27 2.75 11.62
C GLN A 129 -12.73 1.36 11.16
N GLY A 130 -11.81 0.53 10.69
CA GLY A 130 -12.11 -0.78 10.15
C GLY A 130 -12.92 -0.80 8.85
N LEU A 131 -12.98 0.33 8.13
CA LEU A 131 -13.50 0.36 6.77
C LEU A 131 -12.64 -0.53 5.87
N TRP A 132 -13.25 -1.58 5.35
CA TRP A 132 -12.63 -2.39 4.31
C TRP A 132 -12.92 -1.78 2.95
N VAL A 133 -11.94 -1.08 2.39
CA VAL A 133 -12.13 -0.26 1.20
C VAL A 133 -12.29 -1.13 -0.04
N ALA A 134 -11.33 -2.01 -0.28
CA ALA A 134 -11.30 -2.85 -1.46
C ALA A 134 -10.56 -4.17 -1.18
N ARG A 135 -10.95 -5.20 -1.92
CA ARG A 135 -10.14 -6.40 -2.15
C ARG A 135 -9.86 -6.49 -3.65
N LEU A 136 -8.60 -6.39 -3.99
CA LEU A 136 -8.08 -6.54 -5.34
C LEU A 136 -7.35 -7.88 -5.44
N ARG A 137 -7.28 -8.40 -6.65
CA ARG A 137 -6.42 -9.53 -7.00
C ARG A 137 -5.70 -9.22 -8.29
N ILE A 138 -4.43 -9.58 -8.33
CA ILE A 138 -3.67 -9.64 -9.58
C ILE A 138 -3.49 -11.11 -9.91
N LEU A 139 -4.08 -11.53 -11.03
CA LEU A 139 -4.02 -12.90 -11.53
C LEU A 139 -2.66 -13.17 -12.21
N PRO A 140 -2.28 -14.45 -12.42
CA PRO A 140 -1.00 -14.80 -13.03
C PRO A 140 -0.79 -14.25 -14.45
N ASP A 141 -1.88 -14.02 -15.18
CA ASP A 141 -1.84 -13.44 -16.53
C ASP A 141 -1.63 -11.92 -16.51
N GLY A 142 -1.69 -11.26 -15.34
CA GLY A 142 -1.62 -9.81 -15.19
C GLY A 142 -2.99 -9.14 -15.08
N GLN A 143 -4.09 -9.88 -15.09
CA GLN A 143 -5.43 -9.31 -14.92
C GLN A 143 -5.62 -8.78 -13.49
N LEU A 144 -5.97 -7.51 -13.36
CA LEU A 144 -6.39 -6.89 -12.11
C LEU A 144 -7.90 -7.02 -11.98
N VAL A 145 -8.36 -7.66 -10.91
CA VAL A 145 -9.78 -7.82 -10.60
C VAL A 145 -10.12 -7.26 -9.23
N ARG A 146 -11.28 -6.62 -9.11
CA ARG A 146 -11.89 -6.19 -7.84
C ARG A 146 -12.94 -7.21 -7.40
N THR A 147 -13.00 -7.54 -6.12
CA THR A 147 -14.20 -8.16 -5.55
C THR A 147 -15.32 -7.14 -5.35
N ILE A 148 -16.50 -7.43 -5.89
CA ILE A 148 -17.71 -6.61 -5.74
C ILE A 148 -18.51 -7.06 -4.51
N ASN A 149 -18.59 -8.38 -4.32
CA ASN A 149 -19.35 -8.99 -3.23
C ASN A 149 -18.57 -10.21 -2.72
N LEU A 150 -18.35 -10.33 -1.41
CA LEU A 150 -17.55 -11.40 -0.84
C LEU A 150 -18.39 -12.65 -0.61
N GLY A 151 -19.65 -12.49 -0.20
CA GLY A 151 -20.58 -13.61 0.04
C GLY A 151 -20.82 -14.47 -1.21
N THR A 152 -20.92 -13.84 -2.37
CA THR A 152 -21.10 -14.50 -3.68
C THR A 152 -19.80 -14.70 -4.46
N GLY A 153 -18.73 -14.04 -4.04
CA GLY A 153 -17.45 -14.05 -4.75
C GLY A 153 -17.46 -13.30 -6.09
N THR A 154 -18.47 -12.48 -6.40
CA THR A 154 -18.56 -11.70 -7.65
C THR A 154 -17.36 -10.76 -7.81
N ARG A 155 -16.81 -10.71 -9.03
CA ARG A 155 -15.61 -9.93 -9.38
C ARG A 155 -15.87 -9.05 -10.60
N GLU A 156 -15.20 -7.90 -10.65
CA GLU A 156 -15.11 -7.02 -11.81
C GLU A 156 -13.66 -6.98 -12.29
N VAL A 157 -13.45 -7.09 -13.61
CA VAL A 157 -12.14 -6.85 -14.21
C VAL A 157 -11.89 -5.34 -14.28
N LEU A 158 -10.83 -4.90 -13.63
CA LEU A 158 -10.39 -3.51 -13.66
C LEU A 158 -9.42 -3.25 -14.80
N GLY A 159 -8.73 -4.26 -15.31
CA GLY A 159 -7.89 -4.14 -16.48
C GLY A 159 -6.82 -5.22 -16.49
N HIS A 160 -5.87 -5.12 -17.40
CA HIS A 160 -4.80 -6.10 -17.55
C HIS A 160 -3.43 -5.43 -17.65
N PHE A 161 -2.51 -5.79 -16.76
CA PHE A 161 -1.14 -5.30 -16.77
C PHE A 161 -0.31 -5.98 -17.84
N ASN A 162 0.73 -5.30 -18.30
CA ASN A 162 1.85 -6.01 -18.90
C ASN A 162 2.80 -6.42 -17.78
N PRO A 163 3.00 -7.73 -17.50
CA PRO A 163 3.83 -8.15 -16.37
C PRO A 163 5.26 -7.59 -16.41
N THR A 164 5.79 -7.29 -17.60
CA THR A 164 7.15 -6.74 -17.76
C THR A 164 7.24 -5.22 -17.58
N GLN A 165 6.11 -4.51 -17.48
CA GLN A 165 6.07 -3.06 -17.32
C GLN A 165 5.71 -2.68 -15.89
N THR A 166 6.08 -1.45 -15.53
CA THR A 166 5.68 -0.86 -14.25
C THR A 166 4.25 -0.36 -14.35
N HIS A 167 3.49 -0.56 -13.28
CA HIS A 167 2.14 -0.07 -13.12
C HIS A 167 1.98 0.67 -11.80
N THR A 168 1.01 1.58 -11.77
CA THR A 168 0.66 2.35 -10.58
C THR A 168 -0.82 2.20 -10.32
N ILE A 169 -1.18 1.81 -9.09
CA ILE A 169 -2.57 1.77 -8.65
C ILE A 169 -2.77 2.91 -7.67
N ILE A 170 -3.80 3.73 -7.90
CA ILE A 170 -4.19 4.85 -7.03
C ILE A 170 -5.62 4.63 -6.57
N ILE A 171 -5.84 4.69 -5.26
CA ILE A 171 -7.15 4.61 -4.63
C ILE A 171 -7.38 5.85 -3.79
N SER A 172 -8.47 6.58 -4.06
CA SER A 172 -8.88 7.75 -3.28
C SER A 172 -10.10 7.41 -2.43
N LEU A 173 -9.92 7.17 -1.15
CA LEU A 173 -10.99 6.91 -0.21
C LEU A 173 -11.63 8.23 0.26
N ARG A 174 -12.96 8.28 0.26
CA ARG A 174 -13.75 9.29 0.96
C ARG A 174 -14.43 8.61 2.16
N PRO A 175 -13.84 8.67 3.37
CA PRO A 175 -14.32 7.90 4.52
C PRO A 175 -15.78 8.18 4.87
N ALA A 176 -16.16 9.45 4.95
CA ALA A 176 -17.52 9.87 5.30
C ALA A 176 -18.58 9.38 4.27
N ALA A 177 -18.22 9.37 2.99
CA ALA A 177 -19.11 8.90 1.93
C ALA A 177 -19.09 7.37 1.77
N ARG A 178 -18.18 6.66 2.46
CA ARG A 178 -17.95 5.21 2.30
C ARG A 178 -17.82 4.77 0.84
N THR A 179 -17.16 5.62 0.05
CA THR A 179 -16.84 5.35 -1.37
C THR A 179 -15.38 5.61 -1.65
N TYR A 180 -14.87 5.02 -2.72
CA TYR A 180 -13.54 5.31 -3.24
C TYR A 180 -13.55 5.42 -4.76
N ASN A 181 -12.51 6.06 -5.29
CA ASN A 181 -12.18 5.96 -6.71
C ASN A 181 -10.94 5.09 -6.85
N ILE A 182 -10.81 4.39 -7.97
CA ILE A 182 -9.61 3.63 -8.31
C ILE A 182 -9.18 3.99 -9.72
N THR A 183 -7.90 4.34 -9.87
CA THR A 183 -7.27 4.61 -11.16
C THR A 183 -6.04 3.72 -11.28
N VAL A 184 -5.90 3.09 -12.44
CA VAL A 184 -4.83 2.12 -12.72
C VAL A 184 -4.08 2.56 -13.96
N PHE A 185 -2.78 2.82 -13.81
CA PHE A 185 -1.86 3.18 -14.88
C PHE A 185 -0.98 1.99 -15.27
N GLY A 186 -0.54 1.93 -16.53
CA GLY A 186 0.31 0.83 -17.04
C GLY A 186 -0.47 -0.41 -17.49
N THR A 187 -1.75 -0.26 -17.85
CA THR A 187 -2.57 -1.34 -18.43
C THR A 187 -2.33 -1.49 -19.94
N ARG A 188 -2.47 -2.71 -20.48
CA ARG A 188 -2.36 -3.00 -21.93
C ARG A 188 -3.47 -2.39 -22.76
N GLU A 189 -4.58 -2.02 -22.12
CA GLU A 189 -5.80 -1.53 -22.76
C GLU A 189 -5.65 -0.09 -23.32
N GLY A 190 -4.46 0.50 -23.26
CA GLY A 190 -4.15 1.79 -23.89
C GLY A 190 -4.74 3.03 -23.20
N THR A 191 -5.56 2.84 -22.16
CA THR A 191 -6.12 3.91 -21.33
C THR A 191 -6.10 3.53 -19.86
N ALA A 192 -5.86 4.51 -18.98
CA ALA A 192 -6.00 4.31 -17.54
C ALA A 192 -7.40 3.78 -17.23
N SER A 193 -7.49 2.66 -16.50
CA SER A 193 -8.79 2.17 -16.08
C SER A 193 -9.21 2.88 -14.82
N ASN A 194 -10.29 3.65 -14.93
CA ASN A 194 -10.82 4.46 -13.84
C ASN A 194 -12.21 3.95 -13.44
N ARG A 195 -12.47 3.89 -12.14
CA ARG A 195 -13.80 3.71 -11.56
C ARG A 195 -14.00 4.76 -10.49
N LEU A 196 -15.13 5.45 -10.55
CA LEU A 196 -15.48 6.54 -9.65
C LEU A 196 -16.62 6.14 -8.73
N ASN A 197 -16.63 6.68 -7.51
CA ASN A 197 -17.69 6.50 -6.52
C ASN A 197 -18.03 5.02 -6.23
N VAL A 198 -17.02 4.15 -6.24
CA VAL A 198 -17.18 2.72 -5.94
C VAL A 198 -17.49 2.58 -4.44
N PRO A 199 -18.54 1.85 -4.03
CA PRO A 199 -18.82 1.61 -2.62
C PRO A 199 -17.70 0.77 -1.98
N VAL A 200 -17.36 1.06 -0.72
CA VAL A 200 -16.49 0.20 0.09
C VAL A 200 -17.17 -1.15 0.36
N LEU A 201 -16.39 -2.16 0.74
CA LEU A 201 -16.94 -3.47 1.11
C LEU A 201 -17.71 -3.36 2.43
N THR A 202 -18.96 -3.83 2.43
CA THR A 202 -19.88 -3.73 3.59
C THR A 202 -19.96 -4.99 4.41
N GLU A 203 -19.47 -6.12 3.89
CA GLU A 203 -19.53 -7.42 4.55
C GLU A 203 -18.36 -7.58 5.53
N PRO A 204 -18.58 -8.20 6.70
CA PRO A 204 -17.50 -8.42 7.68
C PRO A 204 -16.42 -9.30 7.06
N SER A 205 -15.14 -8.99 7.34
CA SER A 205 -14.02 -9.79 6.86
C SER A 205 -14.04 -11.19 7.46
N PRO A 206 -14.34 -12.26 6.70
CA PRO A 206 -14.32 -13.61 7.25
C PRO A 206 -12.87 -14.02 7.52
N GLY A 207 -12.58 -14.41 8.76
CA GLY A 207 -11.35 -15.14 9.14
C GLY A 207 -10.06 -14.32 9.16
N ARG A 208 -10.06 -13.12 9.73
CA ARG A 208 -8.84 -12.30 9.86
C ARG A 208 -8.30 -12.18 11.28
N PRO A 209 -6.97 -12.04 11.45
CA PRO A 209 -6.41 -11.66 12.75
C PRO A 209 -6.92 -10.25 13.04
N VAL A 210 -7.01 -9.85 14.31
CA VAL A 210 -7.41 -8.51 14.72
C VAL A 210 -6.57 -7.50 13.93
N LEU A 211 -7.11 -6.98 12.83
CA LEU A 211 -6.45 -5.98 12.03
C LEU A 211 -6.47 -4.73 12.89
N ASP A 212 -5.32 -4.08 13.00
CA ASP A 212 -5.22 -2.79 13.66
C ASP A 212 -6.10 -1.80 12.88
N PHE A 213 -7.34 -1.62 13.34
CA PHE A 213 -8.38 -0.83 12.68
C PHE A 213 -8.16 0.67 12.85
N GLU A 214 -7.14 1.05 13.60
CA GLU A 214 -6.81 2.45 13.90
C GLU A 214 -6.02 3.10 12.76
N LYS A 215 -5.37 2.31 11.89
CA LYS A 215 -4.44 2.80 10.88
C LYS A 215 -4.86 2.41 9.45
N PRO A 216 -4.78 3.35 8.49
CA PRO A 216 -4.94 3.01 7.08
C PRO A 216 -3.78 2.11 6.64
N ALA A 217 -4.09 1.07 5.87
CA ALA A 217 -3.09 0.06 5.52
C ALA A 217 -3.37 -0.65 4.19
N ILE A 218 -2.30 -1.16 3.59
CA ILE A 218 -2.30 -1.99 2.38
C ILE A 218 -1.76 -3.36 2.78
N TYR A 219 -2.59 -4.40 2.68
CA TYR A 219 -2.27 -5.77 3.04
C TYR A 219 -2.13 -6.62 1.80
N LEU A 220 -1.12 -7.48 1.77
CA LEU A 220 -0.82 -8.32 0.64
C LEU A 220 -0.52 -9.75 1.05
N ARG A 221 -0.99 -10.70 0.27
CA ARG A 221 -0.58 -12.11 0.37
C ARG A 221 -0.74 -12.80 -0.97
N TYR A 222 -0.01 -13.89 -1.18
CA TYR A 222 -0.33 -14.84 -2.24
C TYR A 222 -1.44 -15.80 -1.78
N GLU A 223 -2.45 -16.03 -2.61
CA GLU A 223 -3.54 -16.99 -2.32
C GLU A 223 -3.20 -18.41 -2.73
N ASN A 224 -2.42 -18.55 -3.81
CA ASN A 224 -1.91 -19.82 -4.30
C ASN A 224 -0.41 -19.62 -4.53
N GLU A 225 0.42 -20.45 -3.91
CA GLU A 225 1.87 -20.30 -3.97
C GLU A 225 2.42 -20.90 -5.27
N SER A 226 3.52 -20.35 -5.77
CA SER A 226 4.36 -21.09 -6.69
C SER A 226 5.39 -21.89 -5.89
N PHE A 227 5.90 -22.96 -6.47
CA PHE A 227 6.94 -23.76 -5.83
C PHE A 227 8.35 -23.15 -5.97
N ASN A 228 8.50 -21.88 -6.38
CA ASN A 228 9.82 -21.25 -6.51
C ASN A 228 9.82 -19.72 -6.26
N ALA A 229 11.00 -19.16 -6.01
CA ALA A 229 11.17 -17.75 -5.62
C ALA A 229 11.26 -16.76 -6.81
N ASN A 230 11.19 -17.24 -8.05
CA ASN A 230 11.40 -16.40 -9.23
C ASN A 230 10.18 -15.51 -9.54
N PRO A 231 8.92 -16.02 -9.53
CA PRO A 231 7.73 -15.19 -9.55
C PRO A 231 7.70 -14.24 -8.36
N ALA A 232 7.56 -12.95 -8.64
CA ALA A 232 7.50 -11.95 -7.60
C ALA A 232 6.72 -10.71 -8.02
N TYR A 233 6.18 -10.01 -7.02
CA TYR A 233 5.65 -8.68 -7.16
C TYR A 233 6.62 -7.70 -6.48
N ILE A 234 7.13 -6.74 -7.25
CA ILE A 234 8.23 -5.86 -6.84
C ILE A 234 7.69 -4.46 -6.63
N PHE A 235 7.79 -3.95 -5.40
CA PHE A 235 7.39 -2.58 -5.05
C PHE A 235 8.55 -1.63 -5.28
N GLU A 236 8.33 -0.60 -6.08
CA GLU A 236 9.24 0.52 -6.22
C GLU A 236 8.96 1.57 -5.12
N SER A 237 7.69 1.76 -4.79
CA SER A 237 7.28 2.70 -3.75
C SER A 237 5.85 2.45 -3.28
N VAL A 238 5.56 2.76 -2.01
CA VAL A 238 4.23 2.66 -1.39
C VAL A 238 3.95 3.91 -0.56
N TYR A 239 2.79 4.52 -0.76
CA TYR A 239 2.40 5.74 -0.09
C TYR A 239 0.95 5.68 0.39
N ILE A 240 0.73 6.28 1.55
CA ILE A 240 -0.59 6.63 2.06
C ILE A 240 -0.52 8.11 2.45
N THR A 241 -1.47 8.93 2.00
CA THR A 241 -1.39 10.39 2.19
C THR A 241 -2.78 11.02 2.20
N ARG A 242 -2.91 12.22 2.77
CA ARG A 242 -4.10 13.07 2.69
C ARG A 242 -4.07 14.02 1.49
N LYS A 243 -2.90 14.23 0.88
CA LYS A 243 -2.74 15.05 -0.31
C LYS A 243 -2.98 14.19 -1.55
N GLN A 244 -3.76 14.69 -2.50
CA GLN A 244 -3.85 14.07 -3.82
C GLN A 244 -2.43 13.93 -4.44
N PRO A 245 -2.08 12.75 -4.99
CA PRO A 245 -0.85 12.58 -5.74
C PRO A 245 -0.82 13.52 -6.94
N ASP A 246 0.33 14.14 -7.19
CA ASP A 246 0.54 15.04 -8.33
C ASP A 246 0.55 14.27 -9.67
#